data_AF-A0A1L9VC91-F1
#
_entry.id   AF-A0A1L9VC91-F1
#
_cell.length_a   1.000
_cell.length_b   1.000
_cell.length_c   1.000
_cell.angle_alpha   90.00
_cell.angle_beta   90.00
_cell.angle_gamma   90.00
#
_symmetry.space_group_name_H-M   'P 1'
#
loop_
_entity.id
_entity.type
_entity.pdbx_description
1 polymer ?
#
loop_
_entity_poly.entity_id
_entity_poly.type
_entity_poly.pdbx_seq_one_letter_code
_entity_poly.pdbx_strand_id
1 'polypeptide(L)'
;MALCNFAAIFQYGSIHAVLPSKFEEDFPQRQQQGEGEREGEPSKLIYNGSCLAFETFSVILDQIGNEHVYPAVHVYLAFIWCIALNDTMEYVDLVVPWSKIATFLNRMICSDTDFSVIECDEFPVADDRKNMPEDFLIRGQVWSQRYFPVDFFKDAMTEDDGRSIEVPSFRASRMYRCSSTLASIKIY
;
A
#
# COMPACT_ATOMS: atom_id res chain seq x y z
N MET A 1 9.85 -5.58 -6.22
CA MET A 1 10.42 -5.82 -4.87
C MET A 1 9.38 -5.66 -3.77
N ALA A 2 8.65 -4.54 -3.67
CA ALA A 2 7.67 -4.32 -2.59
C ALA A 2 6.63 -5.45 -2.41
N LEU A 3 6.05 -5.97 -3.49
CA LEU A 3 5.05 -7.04 -3.43
C LEU A 3 5.56 -8.35 -2.80
N CYS A 4 6.81 -8.74 -3.08
CA CYS A 4 7.38 -9.96 -2.51
C CYS A 4 7.59 -9.81 -0.99
N ASN A 5 7.94 -8.59 -0.54
CA ASN A 5 8.08 -8.28 0.87
C ASN A 5 6.73 -8.38 1.60
N PHE A 6 5.65 -7.91 0.99
CA PHE A 6 4.30 -8.03 1.55
C PHE A 6 3.80 -9.47 1.55
N ALA A 7 4.10 -10.25 0.51
CA ALA A 7 3.77 -11.66 0.46
C ALA A 7 4.37 -12.41 1.67
N ALA A 8 5.58 -12.06 2.10
CA ALA A 8 6.18 -12.63 3.32
C ALA A 8 5.38 -12.30 4.60
N ILE A 9 4.86 -11.06 4.73
CA ILE A 9 3.99 -10.65 5.85
C ILE A 9 2.68 -11.47 5.84
N PHE A 10 2.14 -11.76 4.66
CA PHE A 10 0.97 -12.61 4.46
C PHE A 10 1.31 -14.12 4.46
N GLN A 11 2.51 -14.50 4.89
CA GLN A 11 3.00 -15.89 4.93
C GLN A 11 2.83 -16.62 3.59
N TYR A 12 2.98 -15.89 2.49
CA TYR A 12 2.84 -16.35 1.11
C TYR A 12 1.48 -17.02 0.81
N GLY A 13 0.41 -16.62 1.51
CA GLY A 13 -0.92 -17.20 1.31
C GLY A 13 -1.10 -18.60 1.92
N SER A 14 -0.31 -18.92 2.96
CA SER A 14 -0.51 -20.14 3.75
C SER A 14 -1.94 -20.23 4.29
N ILE A 15 -2.54 -21.42 4.26
CA ILE A 15 -3.88 -21.68 4.81
C ILE A 15 -3.97 -21.46 6.33
N HIS A 16 -2.81 -21.40 7.01
CA HIS A 16 -2.69 -21.13 8.44
C HIS A 16 -2.26 -19.68 8.74
N ALA A 17 -2.27 -18.81 7.72
CA ALA A 17 -1.85 -17.44 7.88
C ALA A 17 -2.89 -16.65 8.68
N VAL A 18 -2.41 -15.92 9.70
CA VAL A 18 -3.25 -15.18 10.64
C VAL A 18 -3.74 -13.84 10.05
N LEU A 19 -2.97 -13.26 9.14
CA LEU A 19 -3.31 -11.97 8.53
C LEU A 19 -4.39 -12.09 7.43
N PRO A 20 -4.28 -12.98 6.43
CA PRO A 20 -5.25 -13.08 5.34
C PRO A 20 -6.69 -13.33 5.81
N SER A 21 -6.88 -14.09 6.89
CA SER A 21 -8.23 -14.38 7.43
C SER A 21 -8.98 -13.13 7.88
N LYS A 22 -8.27 -12.08 8.35
CA LYS A 22 -8.88 -10.78 8.70
C LYS A 22 -9.23 -9.93 7.48
N PHE A 23 -8.60 -10.18 6.33
CA PHE A 23 -8.91 -9.50 5.06
C PHE A 23 -9.97 -10.24 4.22
N GLU A 24 -10.26 -11.50 4.54
CA GLU A 24 -11.18 -12.37 3.79
C GLU A 24 -12.58 -12.51 4.42
N GLU A 25 -12.89 -11.83 5.52
CA GLU A 25 -14.17 -11.98 6.24
C GLU A 25 -15.44 -11.71 5.38
N ASP A 26 -15.31 -11.04 4.22
CA ASP A 26 -16.41 -10.77 3.28
C ASP A 26 -16.69 -11.88 2.25
N PHE A 27 -15.93 -12.99 2.21
CA PHE A 27 -16.19 -14.11 1.30
C PHE A 27 -16.93 -15.27 2.00
N PRO A 28 -18.06 -15.78 1.45
CA PRO A 28 -18.80 -16.88 2.06
C PRO A 28 -17.95 -18.15 2.12
N GLN A 29 -17.54 -18.53 3.33
CA GLN A 29 -16.66 -19.66 3.62
C GLN A 29 -17.32 -21.00 3.28
N ARG A 30 -16.67 -21.82 2.43
CA ARG A 30 -16.96 -23.26 2.38
C ARG A 30 -16.36 -23.92 3.63
N GLN A 31 -17.23 -24.36 4.52
CA GLN A 31 -16.90 -25.19 5.68
C GLN A 31 -16.13 -26.45 5.27
N GLN A 32 -14.94 -26.63 5.82
CA GLN A 32 -14.41 -27.96 6.14
C GLN A 32 -13.46 -27.88 7.34
N GLN A 33 -13.73 -28.75 8.31
CA GLN A 33 -13.21 -28.80 9.67
C GLN A 33 -12.06 -29.82 9.72
N GLY A 34 -10.95 -29.50 10.40
CA GLY A 34 -9.85 -30.43 10.64
C GLY A 34 -8.78 -29.83 11.57
N GLU A 35 -8.64 -30.42 12.75
CA GLU A 35 -7.81 -30.03 13.89
C GLU A 35 -6.30 -30.20 13.68
N GLY A 36 -5.50 -29.38 14.37
CA GLY A 36 -4.05 -29.55 14.49
C GLY A 36 -3.30 -28.29 14.93
N GLU A 37 -3.46 -27.89 16.19
CA GLU A 37 -2.69 -26.81 16.82
C GLU A 37 -1.17 -27.09 16.78
N ARG A 38 -0.42 -26.19 16.15
CA ARG A 38 0.99 -25.91 16.46
C ARG A 38 1.16 -24.39 16.57
N GLU A 39 0.80 -23.87 17.74
CA GLU A 39 0.98 -22.48 18.12
C GLU A 39 2.47 -22.22 18.43
N GLY A 40 3.15 -21.39 17.64
CA GLY A 40 4.52 -20.95 17.96
C GLY A 40 5.33 -20.26 16.86
N GLU A 41 5.08 -20.52 15.58
CA GLU A 41 5.89 -20.02 14.45
C GLU A 41 5.31 -18.81 13.64
N PRO A 42 3.98 -18.58 13.53
CA PRO A 42 3.43 -17.53 12.65
C PRO A 42 3.89 -16.10 12.99
N SER A 43 3.99 -15.79 14.28
CA SER A 43 4.36 -14.45 14.77
C SER A 43 5.79 -14.06 14.36
N LYS A 44 6.72 -15.02 14.37
CA LYS A 44 8.13 -14.76 14.02
C LYS A 44 8.32 -14.54 12.53
N LEU A 45 7.59 -15.28 11.68
CA LEU A 45 7.62 -15.09 10.23
C LEU A 45 7.02 -13.74 9.82
N ILE A 46 5.87 -13.37 10.42
CA ILE A 46 5.27 -12.06 10.20
C ILE A 46 6.26 -10.96 10.63
N TYR A 47 6.82 -11.05 11.84
CA TYR A 47 7.78 -10.07 12.34
C TYR A 47 8.99 -9.92 11.43
N ASN A 48 9.62 -11.02 11.02
CA ASN A 48 10.77 -10.98 10.11
C ASN A 48 10.41 -10.41 8.73
N GLY A 49 9.24 -10.78 8.20
CA GLY A 49 8.71 -10.24 6.94
C GLY A 49 8.49 -8.74 7.03
N SER A 50 7.90 -8.27 8.14
CA SER A 50 7.69 -6.85 8.43
C SER A 50 9.02 -6.12 8.55
N CYS A 51 9.98 -6.62 9.32
CA CYS A 51 11.32 -6.04 9.41
C CYS A 51 11.97 -5.89 8.03
N LEU A 52 11.98 -6.94 7.21
CA LEU A 52 12.57 -6.89 5.88
C LEU A 52 11.85 -5.86 4.98
N ALA A 53 10.52 -5.84 5.02
CA ALA A 53 9.71 -4.92 4.23
C ALA A 53 10.00 -3.46 4.60
N PHE A 54 10.03 -3.15 5.89
CA PHE A 54 10.16 -1.79 6.39
C PHE A 54 11.62 -1.30 6.46
N GLU A 55 12.59 -2.19 6.58
CA GLU A 55 14.01 -1.87 6.33
C GLU A 55 14.23 -1.52 4.85
N THR A 56 13.67 -2.32 3.93
CA THR A 56 13.68 -1.99 2.49
C THR A 56 13.01 -0.64 2.25
N PHE A 57 11.86 -0.39 2.88
CA PHE A 57 11.17 0.89 2.74
C PHE A 57 12.00 2.04 3.29
N SER A 58 12.71 1.86 4.41
CA SER A 58 13.61 2.86 4.98
C SER A 58 14.70 3.28 4.00
N VAL A 59 15.32 2.32 3.30
CA VAL A 59 16.33 2.60 2.26
C VAL A 59 15.73 3.35 1.08
N ILE A 60 14.49 3.05 0.70
CA ILE A 60 13.78 3.77 -0.36
C ILE A 60 13.51 5.22 0.07
N LEU A 61 13.06 5.43 1.31
CA LEU A 61 12.76 6.75 1.88
C LEU A 61 14.01 7.63 2.06
N ASP A 62 15.21 7.03 2.15
CA ASP A 62 16.46 7.81 2.21
C ASP A 62 16.83 8.45 0.85
N GLN A 63 16.19 8.05 -0.25
CA GLN A 63 16.42 8.62 -1.58
C GLN A 63 15.58 9.89 -1.82
N ILE A 64 15.66 10.85 -0.89
CA ILE A 64 14.94 12.12 -0.98
C ILE A 64 15.33 12.86 -2.26
N GLY A 65 14.32 13.30 -3.02
CA GLY A 65 14.50 14.00 -4.30
C GLY A 65 14.66 13.07 -5.52
N ASN A 66 14.75 11.75 -5.32
CA ASN A 66 14.68 10.79 -6.41
C ASN A 66 13.22 10.47 -6.75
N GLU A 67 12.70 11.00 -7.85
CA GLU A 67 11.31 10.77 -8.26
C GLU A 67 11.03 9.30 -8.66
N HIS A 68 12.06 8.55 -9.04
CA HIS A 68 11.91 7.14 -9.44
C HIS A 68 11.50 6.23 -8.29
N VAL A 69 11.62 6.68 -7.03
CA VAL A 69 11.16 5.90 -5.88
C VAL A 69 9.69 6.13 -5.54
N TYR A 70 9.04 7.15 -6.11
CA TYR A 70 7.65 7.50 -5.76
C TYR A 70 6.65 6.36 -6.00
N PRO A 71 6.72 5.57 -7.10
CA PRO A 71 5.83 4.41 -7.26
C PRO A 71 5.96 3.41 -6.11
N ALA A 72 7.19 3.14 -5.67
CA ALA A 72 7.43 2.21 -4.57
C ALA A 72 6.90 2.78 -3.25
N VAL A 73 7.16 4.06 -2.97
CA VAL A 73 6.68 4.76 -1.78
C VAL A 73 5.15 4.73 -1.72
N HIS A 74 4.48 5.03 -2.83
CA HIS A 74 3.02 4.95 -2.94
C HIS A 74 2.49 3.57 -2.57
N VAL A 75 3.09 2.50 -3.12
CA VAL A 75 2.69 1.12 -2.83
C VAL A 75 2.90 0.75 -1.35
N TYR A 76 3.99 1.18 -0.71
CA TYR A 76 4.20 0.96 0.72
C TYR A 76 3.21 1.72 1.60
N LEU A 77 2.89 2.97 1.26
CA LEU A 77 1.90 3.76 2.01
C LEU A 77 0.49 3.19 1.85
N ALA A 78 0.11 2.77 0.63
CA ALA A 78 -1.15 2.08 0.38
C ALA A 78 -1.27 0.81 1.21
N PHE A 79 -0.18 0.02 1.30
CA PHE A 79 -0.13 -1.17 2.14
C PHE A 79 -0.33 -0.84 3.64
N ILE A 80 0.40 0.14 4.17
CA ILE A 80 0.29 0.56 5.58
C ILE A 80 -1.15 1.02 5.88
N TRP A 81 -1.75 1.81 4.99
CA TRP A 81 -3.14 2.27 5.15
C TRP A 81 -4.14 1.11 5.16
N CYS A 82 -3.96 0.13 4.27
CA CYS A 82 -4.81 -1.05 4.26
C CYS A 82 -4.67 -1.89 5.54
N ILE A 83 -3.45 -2.02 6.07
CA ILE A 83 -3.20 -2.70 7.34
C ILE A 83 -3.85 -1.96 8.52
N ALA A 84 -3.77 -0.62 8.53
CA ALA A 84 -4.43 0.23 9.52
C ALA A 84 -5.96 0.04 9.50
N LEU A 85 -6.58 -0.04 8.31
CA LEU A 85 -8.02 -0.22 8.16
C LEU A 85 -8.58 -1.56 8.63
N ASN A 86 -7.73 -2.58 8.78
CA ASN A 86 -8.16 -3.94 9.14
C ASN A 86 -7.71 -4.32 10.57
N ASP A 87 -7.45 -3.33 11.44
CA ASP A 87 -7.04 -3.53 12.84
C ASP A 87 -5.88 -4.53 12.98
N THR A 88 -4.94 -4.51 12.02
CA THR A 88 -3.74 -5.38 12.00
C THR A 88 -2.45 -4.59 12.23
N MET A 89 -2.57 -3.32 12.61
CA MET A 89 -1.43 -2.43 12.84
C MET A 89 -0.49 -2.95 13.94
N GLU A 90 -1.02 -3.67 14.94
CA GLU A 90 -0.23 -4.26 16.03
C GLU A 90 0.94 -5.15 15.57
N TYR A 91 0.84 -5.76 14.38
CA TYR A 91 1.88 -6.65 13.84
C TYR A 91 3.02 -5.91 13.13
N VAL A 92 2.82 -4.65 12.77
CA VAL A 92 3.77 -3.88 11.95
C VAL A 92 4.18 -2.54 12.57
N ASP A 93 3.41 -1.99 13.50
CA ASP A 93 3.58 -0.61 13.99
C ASP A 93 5.01 -0.30 14.47
N LEU A 94 5.60 -1.23 15.24
CA LEU A 94 6.94 -1.07 15.81
C LEU A 94 8.06 -1.01 14.77
N VAL A 95 7.83 -1.50 13.55
CA VAL A 95 8.85 -1.57 12.50
C VAL A 95 8.60 -0.56 11.37
N VAL A 96 7.44 0.10 11.33
CA VAL A 96 7.15 1.13 10.32
C VAL A 96 8.05 2.36 10.56
N PRO A 97 8.77 2.86 9.52
CA PRO A 97 9.71 3.96 9.69
C PRO A 97 9.02 5.33 9.66
N TRP A 98 8.08 5.57 10.59
CA TRP A 98 7.21 6.75 10.64
C TRP A 98 7.94 8.08 10.48
N SER A 99 9.10 8.24 11.14
CA SER A 99 9.92 9.46 11.05
C SER A 99 10.47 9.71 9.64
N LYS A 100 10.94 8.65 8.96
CA LYS A 100 11.42 8.74 7.58
C LYS A 100 10.27 9.02 6.62
N ILE A 101 9.10 8.40 6.84
CA ILE A 101 7.89 8.65 6.05
C ILE A 101 7.51 10.13 6.12
N ALA A 102 7.38 10.69 7.33
CA ALA A 102 7.04 12.10 7.51
C ALA A 102 8.08 13.02 6.85
N THR A 103 9.38 12.72 7.03
CA THR A 103 10.46 13.50 6.42
C THR A 103 10.39 13.47 4.89
N PHE A 104 10.17 12.29 4.30
CA PHE A 104 10.09 12.12 2.84
C PHE A 104 8.88 12.85 2.25
N LEU A 105 7.70 12.68 2.85
CA LEU A 105 6.47 13.32 2.38
C LEU A 105 6.54 14.85 2.48
N ASN A 106 7.06 15.37 3.59
CA ASN A 106 7.28 16.81 3.75
C ASN A 106 8.23 17.40 2.69
N ARG A 107 9.15 16.60 2.16
CA ARG A 107 10.06 17.00 1.08
C ARG A 107 9.45 16.88 -0.31
N MET A 108 8.38 16.11 -0.48
CA MET A 108 7.64 16.06 -1.74
C MET A 108 6.74 17.27 -1.94
N ILE A 109 6.26 17.88 -0.85
CA ILE A 109 5.44 19.10 -0.90
C ILE A 109 6.25 20.24 -1.53
N CYS A 110 5.70 20.81 -2.61
CA CYS A 110 6.22 21.99 -3.30
C CYS A 110 5.34 23.22 -3.03
N SER A 111 5.80 24.42 -3.41
CA SER A 111 5.02 25.67 -3.33
C SER A 111 3.68 25.61 -4.07
N ASP A 112 3.61 24.78 -5.11
CA ASP A 112 2.44 24.67 -6.00
C ASP A 112 1.51 23.52 -5.58
N THR A 113 1.71 22.97 -4.38
CA THR A 113 0.88 21.86 -3.87
C THR A 113 -0.49 22.38 -3.47
N ASP A 114 -1.54 21.79 -4.04
CA ASP A 114 -2.91 22.06 -3.63
C ASP A 114 -3.27 21.22 -2.39
N PHE A 115 -3.21 21.84 -1.21
CA PHE A 115 -3.56 21.16 0.03
C PHE A 115 -5.03 20.72 0.10
N SER A 116 -5.93 21.34 -0.67
CA SER A 116 -7.35 20.94 -0.69
C SER A 116 -7.54 19.53 -1.24
N VAL A 117 -6.67 19.09 -2.16
CA VAL A 117 -6.67 17.72 -2.70
C VAL A 117 -6.14 16.71 -1.68
N ILE A 118 -5.21 17.12 -0.81
CA ILE A 118 -4.62 16.26 0.23
C ILE A 118 -5.58 16.08 1.41
N GLU A 119 -6.29 17.14 1.77
CA GLU A 119 -7.25 17.18 2.87
C GLU A 119 -8.63 16.64 2.48
N CYS A 120 -8.85 16.34 1.20
CA CYS A 120 -10.08 15.74 0.73
C CYS A 120 -10.24 14.30 1.22
N ASP A 121 -11.44 13.93 1.66
CA ASP A 121 -11.80 12.56 2.03
C ASP A 121 -11.93 11.64 0.80
N GLU A 122 -12.01 12.21 -0.40
CA GLU A 122 -12.09 11.45 -1.66
C GLU A 122 -10.70 11.00 -2.13
N PHE A 123 -10.68 9.89 -2.86
CA PHE A 123 -9.44 9.36 -3.44
C PHE A 123 -8.84 10.36 -4.43
N PRO A 124 -7.58 10.81 -4.25
CA PRO A 124 -7.07 11.93 -5.01
C PRO A 124 -6.74 11.55 -6.46
N VAL A 125 -7.28 12.36 -7.37
CA VAL A 125 -7.07 12.28 -8.81
C VAL A 125 -6.57 13.63 -9.29
N ALA A 126 -5.33 13.69 -9.80
CA ALA A 126 -4.69 14.95 -10.17
C ALA A 126 -4.84 15.31 -11.66
N ASP A 127 -5.28 14.38 -12.51
CA ASP A 127 -5.33 14.54 -13.97
C ASP A 127 -6.33 13.55 -14.61
N ASP A 128 -6.60 13.69 -15.91
CA ASP A 128 -7.52 12.84 -16.70
C ASP A 128 -7.10 11.35 -16.72
N ARG A 129 -5.80 11.07 -16.50
CA ARG A 129 -5.30 9.70 -16.34
C ARG A 129 -5.44 9.24 -14.88
N LYS A 130 -6.53 8.51 -14.63
CA LYS A 130 -6.87 8.00 -13.30
C LYS A 130 -5.90 6.97 -12.73
N ASN A 131 -5.26 6.14 -13.57
CA ASN A 131 -4.46 4.99 -13.12
C ASN A 131 -2.98 5.15 -13.46
N MET A 132 -2.12 4.81 -12.51
CA MET A 132 -0.66 4.73 -12.69
C MET A 132 -0.23 3.26 -12.84
N PRO A 133 0.94 2.97 -13.44
CA PRO A 133 1.41 1.58 -13.64
C PRO A 133 1.38 0.73 -12.37
N GLU A 134 1.79 1.31 -11.23
CA GLU A 134 1.80 0.65 -9.93
C GLU A 134 0.41 0.32 -9.38
N ASP A 135 -0.64 1.06 -9.78
CA ASP A 135 -2.01 0.75 -9.38
C ASP A 135 -2.45 -0.61 -9.90
N PHE A 136 -2.06 -0.94 -11.14
CA PHE A 136 -2.33 -2.25 -11.73
C PHE A 136 -1.52 -3.37 -11.06
N LEU A 137 -0.33 -3.07 -10.56
CA LEU A 137 0.50 -4.06 -9.84
C LEU A 137 -0.13 -4.48 -8.52
N ILE A 138 -0.76 -3.54 -7.82
CA ILE A 138 -1.40 -3.81 -6.54
C ILE A 138 -2.88 -4.16 -6.69
N ARG A 139 -3.48 -3.99 -7.87
CA ARG A 139 -4.85 -4.42 -8.14
C ARG A 139 -5.02 -5.92 -7.90
N GLY A 140 -6.01 -6.28 -7.07
CA GLY A 140 -6.35 -7.68 -6.79
C GLY A 140 -5.47 -8.36 -5.74
N GLN A 141 -4.55 -7.63 -5.10
CA GLN A 141 -3.90 -8.12 -3.89
C GLN A 141 -4.93 -8.20 -2.75
N VAL A 142 -4.83 -9.21 -1.88
CA VAL A 142 -5.76 -9.42 -0.76
C VAL A 142 -5.85 -8.18 0.14
N TRP A 143 -4.71 -7.52 0.38
CA TRP A 143 -4.67 -6.32 1.21
C TRP A 143 -5.20 -5.06 0.53
N SER A 144 -5.24 -4.99 -0.80
CA SER A 144 -5.58 -3.75 -1.53
C SER A 144 -7.05 -3.65 -1.91
N GLN A 145 -7.89 -4.61 -1.53
CA GLN A 145 -9.29 -4.70 -1.97
C GLN A 145 -10.11 -3.44 -1.64
N ARG A 146 -9.80 -2.78 -0.53
CA ARG A 146 -10.49 -1.56 -0.06
C ARG A 146 -9.75 -0.26 -0.42
N TYR A 147 -8.62 -0.36 -1.14
CA TYR A 147 -7.78 0.80 -1.48
C TYR A 147 -8.37 1.64 -2.61
N PHE A 148 -8.93 1.00 -3.63
CA PHE A 148 -9.43 1.70 -4.80
C PHE A 148 -10.94 1.95 -4.72
N PRO A 149 -11.42 3.12 -5.15
CA PRO A 149 -12.85 3.35 -5.34
C PRO A 149 -13.48 2.35 -6.32
N VAL A 150 -14.79 2.18 -6.23
CA VAL A 150 -15.58 1.44 -7.22
C VAL A 150 -15.39 2.06 -8.60
N ASP A 151 -15.31 1.23 -9.63
CA ASP A 151 -15.10 1.63 -11.04
C ASP A 151 -13.78 2.37 -11.33
N PHE A 152 -12.82 2.42 -10.39
CA PHE A 152 -11.54 3.12 -10.58
C PHE A 152 -10.75 2.63 -11.81
N PHE A 153 -10.90 1.36 -12.20
CA PHE A 153 -10.23 0.76 -13.36
C PHE A 153 -11.13 0.59 -14.60
N LYS A 154 -12.34 1.15 -14.61
CA LYS A 154 -13.33 0.89 -15.67
C LYS A 154 -12.94 1.48 -17.03
N ASP A 155 -12.31 2.65 -17.03
CA ASP A 155 -11.83 3.36 -18.23
C ASP A 155 -10.29 3.27 -18.36
N ALA A 156 -9.69 2.27 -17.73
CA ALA A 156 -8.24 2.13 -17.69
C ALA A 156 -7.71 1.71 -19.06
N MET A 157 -6.54 2.25 -19.44
CA MET A 157 -5.87 1.90 -20.71
C MET A 157 -5.73 0.37 -20.81
N THR A 158 -6.13 -0.18 -21.94
CA THR A 158 -6.04 -1.59 -22.28
C THR A 158 -4.67 -1.93 -22.86
N GLU A 159 -4.33 -3.23 -22.97
CA GLU A 159 -3.06 -3.65 -23.58
C GLU A 159 -2.92 -3.19 -25.05
N ASP A 160 -4.04 -2.90 -25.72
CA ASP A 160 -4.09 -2.40 -27.11
C ASP A 160 -3.73 -0.91 -27.22
N ASP A 161 -3.86 -0.15 -26.12
CA ASP A 161 -3.54 1.28 -26.06
C ASP A 161 -2.02 1.56 -25.96
N GLY A 162 -1.20 0.50 -25.95
CA GLY A 162 0.25 0.56 -25.92
C GLY A 162 0.84 0.62 -24.51
N ARG A 163 2.14 0.94 -24.43
CA ARG A 163 2.85 1.01 -23.13
C ARG A 163 2.47 2.29 -22.39
N SER A 164 2.24 2.17 -21.08
CA SER A 164 2.18 3.35 -20.21
C SER A 164 3.50 4.12 -20.29
N ILE A 165 3.47 5.31 -20.88
CA ILE A 165 4.60 6.25 -20.93
C ILE A 165 4.54 7.12 -19.68
N GLU A 166 5.68 7.23 -19.00
CA GLU A 166 5.85 8.11 -17.84
C GLU A 166 5.66 9.58 -18.28
N VAL A 167 4.74 10.29 -17.62
CA VAL A 167 4.43 11.70 -17.90
C VAL A 167 4.62 12.58 -16.65
N PRO A 168 4.95 13.87 -16.78
CA PRO A 168 5.15 14.75 -15.62
C PRO A 168 3.96 14.81 -14.64
N SER A 169 2.73 14.66 -15.12
CA SER A 169 1.54 14.67 -14.24
C SER A 169 1.43 13.46 -13.30
N PHE A 170 2.14 12.36 -13.60
CA PHE A 170 2.23 11.22 -12.67
C PHE A 170 3.00 11.59 -11.40
N ARG A 171 3.99 12.49 -11.49
CA ARG A 171 4.70 12.97 -10.31
C ARG A 171 3.74 13.65 -9.32
N ALA A 172 2.90 14.56 -9.82
CA ALA A 172 1.91 15.25 -9.00
C ALA A 172 0.88 14.25 -8.43
N SER A 173 0.37 13.34 -9.27
CA SER A 173 -0.58 12.29 -8.85
C SER A 173 -0.03 11.42 -7.71
N ARG A 174 1.24 10.98 -7.81
CA ARG A 174 1.90 10.19 -6.76
C ARG A 174 2.08 10.99 -5.48
N MET A 175 2.51 12.24 -5.58
CA MET A 175 2.63 13.14 -4.43
C MET A 175 1.30 13.27 -3.69
N TYR A 176 0.21 13.57 -4.39
CA TYR A 176 -1.12 13.69 -3.78
C TYR A 176 -1.55 12.39 -3.12
N ARG A 177 -1.38 11.22 -3.77
CA ARG A 177 -1.71 9.92 -3.16
C ARG A 177 -0.87 9.59 -1.94
N CYS A 178 0.44 9.82 -2.00
CA CYS A 178 1.32 9.53 -0.87
C CYS A 178 0.96 10.42 0.33
N SER A 179 0.72 11.71 0.09
CA SER A 179 0.37 12.67 1.13
C SER A 179 -1.02 12.41 1.74
N SER A 180 -2.03 12.14 0.91
CA SER A 180 -3.40 11.84 1.40
C SER A 180 -3.42 10.53 2.20
N THR A 181 -2.73 9.50 1.73
CA THR A 181 -2.70 8.19 2.39
C THR A 181 -2.10 8.30 3.81
N LEU A 182 -1.06 9.13 4.01
CA LEU A 182 -0.55 9.40 5.36
C LEU A 182 -1.55 10.19 6.21
N ALA A 183 -2.20 11.20 5.64
CA ALA A 183 -3.18 12.02 6.36
C ALA A 183 -4.31 11.14 6.92
N SER A 184 -4.81 10.18 6.12
CA SER A 184 -5.84 9.25 6.54
C SER A 184 -5.40 8.26 7.64
N ILE A 185 -4.11 7.94 7.75
CA ILE A 185 -3.59 7.05 8.81
C ILE A 185 -3.63 7.73 10.19
N LYS A 186 -3.49 9.06 10.28
CA LYS A 186 -3.44 9.79 11.56
C LYS A 186 -4.80 10.05 12.21
N ILE A 187 -5.90 9.66 11.56
CA ILE A 187 -7.28 9.89 12.03
C ILE A 187 -7.80 8.70 12.87
N TYR A 188 -7.02 7.61 12.95
CA TYR A 188 -7.25 6.48 13.85
C TYR A 188 -6.27 6.54 15.03
#